data_AF-A0A3N5PYL3-F1
#
_entry.id   AF-A0A3N5PYL3-F1
#
_cell.length_a   1.000
_cell.length_b   1.000
_cell.length_c   1.000
_cell.angle_alpha   90.00
_cell.angle_beta   90.00
_cell.angle_gamma   90.00
#
_symmetry.space_group_name_H-M   'P 1'
#
loop_
_entity.id
_entity.type
_entity.pdbx_description
1 polymer ?
#
loop_
_entity_poly.entity_id
_entity_poly.type
_entity_poly.pdbx_seq_one_letter_code
_entity_poly.pdbx_strand_id
1 'polypeptide(L)'
;MGIGKKHSILRTLDHVAFVFAVACIVIISGFNSEAQEHRNGKIAGPLFLLLSTPNFTIDELIPKGLDALSSGDILAAKRYFAQAESLAGSESSNIVDTTRFFYAYTYILALGYDRLSNNTNDGLNNLGDILDAFGISSSDEVRKDVTAFPIPSPFPSNSPTGAELQSFLKNKTLPELIKAQSVLNKVSNGFGKTWTEPLHQEVVESDYGDVLFFKAALNGALSSIHAQMAYNLNCDLDTKANTKSSIQQFLARETTFLTLAGSPATHLAQSKGYATAALNDLQSAIVWIEAETDDQGDDYVSLADLEPQEIVQAKLDIADAKKALN
;
A
#
# COMPACT_ATOMS: atom_id res chain seq x y z
N MET A 1 14.22 17.46 42.37
CA MET A 1 14.23 15.99 42.42
C MET A 1 13.27 15.51 41.34
N GLY A 2 13.82 15.04 40.22
CA GLY A 2 13.10 14.87 38.96
C GLY A 2 12.44 13.52 38.84
N ILE A 3 11.15 13.52 38.53
CA ILE A 3 10.44 12.41 37.90
C ILE A 3 9.47 13.05 36.90
N GLY A 4 9.63 12.77 35.61
CA GLY A 4 8.67 13.21 34.61
C GLY A 4 9.27 13.46 33.25
N LYS A 5 9.64 12.38 32.53
CA LYS A 5 9.78 12.33 31.05
C LYS A 5 10.12 10.92 30.56
N LYS A 6 9.32 9.92 30.95
CA LYS A 6 9.46 8.52 30.45
C LYS A 6 8.13 7.88 30.04
N HIS A 7 7.16 8.67 29.55
CA HIS A 7 5.83 8.18 29.15
C HIS A 7 5.42 8.49 27.69
N SER A 8 6.38 8.81 26.81
CA SER A 8 6.08 9.25 25.43
C SER A 8 6.58 8.32 24.31
N ILE A 9 7.22 7.18 24.61
CA ILE A 9 7.73 6.27 23.56
C ILE A 9 6.82 5.05 23.35
N LEU A 10 6.06 4.66 24.38
CA LEU A 10 5.17 3.48 24.30
C LEU A 10 3.80 3.81 23.69
N ARG A 11 3.30 5.05 23.80
CA ARG A 11 2.09 5.49 23.06
C ARG A 11 2.33 5.69 21.56
N THR A 12 3.58 5.87 21.15
CA THR A 12 3.96 5.96 19.74
C THR A 12 4.10 4.59 19.10
N LEU A 13 4.37 3.51 19.85
CA LEU A 13 4.49 2.16 19.28
C LEU A 13 3.11 1.51 19.00
N ASP A 14 2.12 1.72 19.87
CA ASP A 14 0.73 1.27 19.63
C ASP A 14 0.08 2.08 18.49
N HIS A 15 0.45 3.35 18.32
CA HIS A 15 0.06 4.14 17.16
C HIS A 15 0.90 3.82 15.92
N VAL A 16 2.20 3.53 15.97
CA VAL A 16 2.96 3.35 14.72
C VAL A 16 2.60 2.04 14.00
N ALA A 17 2.34 0.94 14.70
CA ALA A 17 1.90 -0.30 14.04
C ALA A 17 0.42 -0.24 13.58
N PHE A 18 -0.47 0.35 14.39
CA PHE A 18 -1.86 0.58 14.01
C PHE A 18 -1.97 1.65 12.91
N VAL A 19 -1.27 2.79 13.02
CA VAL A 19 -1.19 3.86 12.02
C VAL A 19 -0.39 3.45 10.79
N PHE A 20 0.48 2.43 10.78
CA PHE A 20 1.08 1.92 9.52
C PHE A 20 0.28 0.81 8.84
N ALA A 21 -0.38 -0.08 9.59
CA ALA A 21 -1.37 -0.98 9.02
C ALA A 21 -2.57 -0.16 8.53
N VAL A 22 -3.00 0.83 9.32
CA VAL A 22 -3.96 1.86 8.94
C VAL A 22 -3.38 2.80 7.89
N ALA A 23 -2.09 3.13 7.81
CA ALA A 23 -1.55 3.96 6.71
C ALA A 23 -1.35 3.17 5.42
N CYS A 24 -1.05 1.88 5.46
CA CYS A 24 -1.19 1.03 4.28
C CYS A 24 -2.68 0.95 3.92
N ILE A 25 -3.58 0.79 4.89
CA ILE A 25 -5.03 0.80 4.68
C ILE A 25 -5.58 2.19 4.35
N VAL A 26 -4.91 3.32 4.65
CA VAL A 26 -5.32 4.75 4.47
C VAL A 26 -4.64 5.36 3.26
N ILE A 27 -3.44 4.93 2.90
CA ILE A 27 -2.92 5.05 1.53
C ILE A 27 -3.71 4.11 0.60
N ILE A 28 -4.46 3.13 1.10
CA ILE A 28 -5.39 2.35 0.28
C ILE A 28 -6.86 2.81 0.46
N SER A 29 -7.22 3.53 1.53
CA SER A 29 -8.60 4.00 1.80
C SER A 29 -8.83 5.48 1.54
N GLY A 30 -7.80 6.33 1.59
CA GLY A 30 -7.84 7.69 1.03
C GLY A 30 -8.07 7.64 -0.49
N PHE A 31 -7.42 6.69 -1.18
CA PHE A 31 -7.70 6.36 -2.60
C PHE A 31 -9.06 5.68 -2.84
N ASN A 32 -9.89 5.47 -1.82
CA ASN A 32 -11.09 4.65 -1.89
C ASN A 32 -12.32 5.30 -1.23
N SER A 33 -12.16 6.32 -0.37
CA SER A 33 -13.29 7.12 0.12
C SER A 33 -13.82 8.07 -0.95
N GLU A 34 -12.94 8.59 -1.81
CA GLU A 34 -13.30 9.53 -2.89
C GLU A 34 -13.77 8.80 -4.16
N ALA A 35 -13.19 7.62 -4.47
CA ALA A 35 -13.62 6.78 -5.60
C ALA A 35 -15.05 6.18 -5.45
N GLN A 36 -15.67 6.26 -4.27
CA GLN A 36 -17.01 5.68 -4.00
C GLN A 36 -18.17 6.60 -4.37
N GLU A 37 -18.02 7.93 -4.32
CA GLU A 37 -19.12 8.84 -4.73
C GLU A 37 -19.52 8.64 -6.20
N HIS A 38 -18.60 8.14 -7.03
CA HIS A 38 -18.82 7.91 -8.46
C HIS A 38 -19.35 6.50 -8.82
N ARG A 39 -19.49 5.57 -7.85
CA ARG A 39 -19.85 4.16 -8.10
C ARG A 39 -21.33 3.81 -8.15
N ASN A 40 -22.25 4.76 -7.95
CA ASN A 40 -23.70 4.50 -7.88
C ASN A 40 -24.37 3.98 -9.20
N GLY A 41 -23.62 3.38 -10.14
CA GLY A 41 -24.19 2.84 -11.39
C GLY A 41 -23.49 1.63 -12.05
N LYS A 42 -22.38 1.09 -11.55
CA LYS A 42 -21.70 -0.06 -12.20
C LYS A 42 -21.28 -1.14 -11.19
N ILE A 43 -22.00 -2.26 -11.25
CA ILE A 43 -21.79 -3.45 -10.41
C ILE A 43 -20.54 -4.17 -10.93
N ALA A 44 -19.54 -4.36 -10.06
CA ALA A 44 -18.42 -5.27 -10.35
C ALA A 44 -18.98 -6.69 -10.44
N GLY A 45 -18.90 -7.31 -11.63
CA GLY A 45 -19.39 -8.66 -11.87
C GLY A 45 -18.54 -9.72 -11.16
N PRO A 46 -19.08 -10.94 -10.98
CA PRO A 46 -18.44 -11.99 -10.21
C PRO A 46 -17.10 -12.42 -10.81
N LEU A 47 -16.15 -12.60 -9.89
CA LEU A 47 -14.78 -13.06 -10.07
C LEU A 47 -14.73 -14.54 -10.51
N PHE A 48 -15.25 -14.88 -11.70
CA PHE A 48 -15.10 -16.22 -12.26
C PHE A 48 -15.26 -16.26 -13.77
N LEU A 49 -14.29 -15.69 -14.50
CA LEU A 49 -14.10 -15.98 -15.93
C LEU A 49 -12.59 -15.98 -16.21
N LEU A 50 -11.99 -17.18 -16.14
CA LEU A 50 -10.82 -17.56 -16.94
C LEU A 50 -11.24 -17.51 -18.43
N LEU A 51 -11.54 -16.32 -18.94
CA LEU A 51 -11.68 -16.11 -20.37
C LEU A 51 -10.28 -15.91 -20.91
N SER A 52 -9.97 -16.65 -21.97
CA SER A 52 -8.93 -16.27 -22.92
C SER A 52 -9.03 -14.76 -23.13
N THR A 53 -8.05 -14.01 -22.63
CA THR A 53 -7.98 -12.60 -23.00
C THR A 53 -7.87 -12.57 -24.52
N PRO A 54 -8.69 -11.78 -25.22
CA PRO A 54 -8.47 -11.54 -26.64
C PRO A 54 -7.00 -11.16 -26.87
N ASN A 55 -6.43 -11.54 -28.01
CA ASN A 55 -5.06 -11.17 -28.38
C ASN A 55 -5.00 -9.67 -28.68
N PHE A 56 -5.04 -8.85 -27.63
CA PHE A 56 -4.88 -7.41 -27.71
C PHE A 56 -3.39 -7.05 -27.87
N THR A 57 -3.11 -5.97 -28.58
CA THR A 57 -1.78 -5.35 -28.60
C THR A 57 -1.53 -4.54 -27.33
N ILE A 58 -0.29 -4.10 -27.10
CA ILE A 58 0.04 -3.19 -25.99
C ILE A 58 -0.77 -1.89 -26.11
N ASP A 59 -0.89 -1.33 -27.32
CA ASP A 59 -1.67 -0.12 -27.60
C ASP A 59 -3.16 -0.25 -27.25
N GLU A 60 -3.73 -1.45 -27.35
CA GLU A 60 -5.12 -1.71 -26.99
C GLU A 60 -5.31 -1.99 -25.49
N LEU A 61 -4.30 -2.55 -24.84
CA LEU A 61 -4.34 -2.92 -23.43
C LEU A 61 -4.21 -1.71 -22.50
N ILE A 62 -3.38 -0.72 -22.86
CA ILE A 62 -3.16 0.46 -22.01
C ILE A 62 -4.45 1.28 -21.81
N PRO A 63 -5.19 1.69 -22.87
CA PRO A 63 -6.45 2.41 -22.68
C PRO A 63 -7.46 1.60 -21.87
N LYS A 64 -7.55 0.28 -22.07
CA LYS A 64 -8.42 -0.60 -21.28
C LYS A 64 -8.02 -0.64 -19.81
N GLY A 65 -6.72 -0.66 -19.52
CA GLY A 65 -6.18 -0.59 -18.17
C GLY A 65 -6.50 0.74 -17.49
N LEU A 66 -6.33 1.85 -18.21
CA LEU A 66 -6.66 3.20 -17.72
C LEU A 66 -8.16 3.40 -17.51
N ASP A 67 -9.01 2.93 -18.43
CA ASP A 67 -10.47 2.94 -18.29
C ASP A 67 -10.94 2.08 -17.10
N ALA A 68 -10.27 0.95 -16.86
CA ALA A 68 -10.53 0.12 -15.69
C ALA A 68 -10.10 0.82 -14.40
N LEU A 69 -8.95 1.51 -14.40
CA LEU A 69 -8.52 2.34 -13.26
C LEU A 69 -9.51 3.47 -12.97
N SER A 70 -9.89 4.25 -13.98
CA SER A 70 -10.82 5.39 -13.85
C SER A 70 -12.22 4.97 -13.39
N SER A 71 -12.64 3.74 -13.70
CA SER A 71 -13.88 3.16 -13.18
C SER A 71 -13.74 2.43 -11.84
N GLY A 72 -12.53 2.39 -11.28
CA GLY A 72 -12.21 1.72 -10.02
C GLY A 72 -12.15 0.18 -10.09
N ASP A 73 -12.18 -0.43 -11.28
CA ASP A 73 -11.96 -1.87 -11.45
C ASP A 73 -10.46 -2.18 -11.45
N ILE A 74 -9.86 -2.07 -10.26
CA ILE A 74 -8.42 -2.26 -10.04
C ILE A 74 -7.96 -3.66 -10.46
N LEU A 75 -8.79 -4.69 -10.28
CA LEU A 75 -8.45 -6.05 -10.65
C LEU A 75 -8.44 -6.23 -12.18
N ALA A 76 -9.38 -5.62 -12.91
CA ALA A 76 -9.33 -5.60 -14.37
C ALA A 76 -8.13 -4.79 -14.88
N ALA A 77 -7.88 -3.61 -14.30
CA ALA A 77 -6.71 -2.80 -14.64
C ALA A 77 -5.41 -3.61 -14.50
N LYS A 78 -5.22 -4.27 -13.34
CA LYS A 78 -4.07 -5.14 -13.09
C LYS A 78 -3.91 -6.21 -14.15
N ARG A 79 -5.00 -6.86 -14.58
CA ARG A 79 -4.96 -7.89 -15.64
C ARG A 79 -4.52 -7.31 -16.99
N TYR A 80 -5.06 -6.16 -17.39
CA TYR A 80 -4.69 -5.52 -18.66
C TYR A 80 -3.22 -5.10 -18.68
N PHE A 81 -2.75 -4.44 -17.61
CA PHE A 81 -1.34 -4.04 -17.53
C PHE A 81 -0.39 -5.22 -17.36
N ALA A 82 -0.79 -6.30 -16.67
CA ALA A 82 -0.02 -7.53 -16.61
C ALA A 82 0.18 -8.17 -17.99
N GLN A 83 -0.89 -8.22 -18.79
CA GLN A 83 -0.81 -8.74 -20.15
C GLN A 83 0.09 -7.84 -21.03
N ALA A 84 -0.04 -6.52 -20.90
CA ALA A 84 0.78 -5.57 -21.64
C ALA A 84 2.28 -5.70 -21.26
N GLU A 85 2.62 -5.84 -19.96
CA GLU A 85 4.01 -6.02 -19.52
C GLU A 85 4.58 -7.35 -20.03
N SER A 86 3.75 -8.40 -20.10
CA SER A 86 4.17 -9.68 -20.69
C SER A 86 4.47 -9.56 -22.18
N LEU A 87 3.76 -8.71 -22.92
CA LEU A 87 4.01 -8.45 -24.34
C LEU A 87 5.23 -7.53 -24.55
N ALA A 88 5.44 -6.57 -23.65
CA ALA A 88 6.54 -5.62 -23.72
C ALA A 88 7.93 -6.28 -23.59
N GLY A 89 8.03 -7.36 -22.81
CA GLY A 89 9.29 -8.09 -22.64
C GLY A 89 10.44 -7.19 -22.14
N SER A 90 11.53 -7.15 -22.91
CA SER A 90 12.72 -6.33 -22.60
C SER A 90 12.77 -5.00 -23.36
N GLU A 91 11.69 -4.61 -24.04
CA GLU A 91 11.66 -3.36 -24.80
C GLU A 91 11.73 -2.13 -23.88
N SER A 92 12.10 -1.00 -24.47
CA SER A 92 12.19 0.30 -23.81
C SER A 92 11.56 1.35 -24.72
N SER A 93 10.45 1.92 -24.29
CA SER A 93 9.71 2.97 -24.97
C SER A 93 8.71 3.58 -23.99
N ASN A 94 8.23 4.80 -24.25
CA ASN A 94 7.28 5.45 -23.35
C ASN A 94 5.99 4.63 -23.14
N ILE A 95 5.54 3.90 -24.15
CA ILE A 95 4.36 3.03 -24.05
C ILE A 95 4.60 1.81 -23.14
N VAL A 96 5.80 1.25 -23.19
CA VAL A 96 6.22 0.16 -22.30
C VAL A 96 6.41 0.69 -20.88
N ASP A 97 6.97 1.89 -20.72
CA ASP A 97 7.11 2.55 -19.42
C ASP A 97 5.76 2.87 -18.79
N THR A 98 4.80 3.38 -19.58
CA THR A 98 3.40 3.55 -19.17
C THR A 98 2.82 2.25 -18.62
N THR A 99 3.00 1.15 -19.37
CA THR A 99 2.53 -0.17 -18.94
C THR A 99 3.13 -0.56 -17.59
N ARG A 100 4.45 -0.41 -17.43
CA ARG A 100 5.18 -0.78 -16.21
C ARG A 100 4.76 0.06 -15.01
N PHE A 101 4.67 1.37 -15.19
CA PHE A 101 4.24 2.31 -14.17
C PHE A 101 2.85 1.93 -13.62
N PHE A 102 1.84 1.87 -14.49
CA PHE A 102 0.49 1.56 -14.06
C PHE A 102 0.33 0.10 -13.60
N TYR A 103 1.10 -0.84 -14.15
CA TYR A 103 1.10 -2.20 -13.63
C TYR A 103 1.59 -2.23 -12.17
N ALA A 104 2.72 -1.59 -11.89
CA ALA A 104 3.24 -1.51 -10.52
C ALA A 104 2.26 -0.80 -9.57
N TYR A 105 1.62 0.28 -10.02
CA TYR A 105 0.60 0.98 -9.26
C TYR A 105 -0.58 0.05 -8.91
N THR A 106 -1.08 -0.75 -9.87
CA THR A 106 -2.16 -1.70 -9.61
C THR A 106 -1.80 -2.85 -8.67
N TYR A 107 -0.52 -3.21 -8.51
CA TYR A 107 -0.12 -4.17 -7.47
C TYR A 107 -0.46 -3.65 -6.07
N ILE A 108 -0.14 -2.37 -5.82
CA ILE A 108 -0.36 -1.73 -4.53
C ILE A 108 -1.85 -1.57 -4.28
N LEU A 109 -2.59 -1.03 -5.25
CA LEU A 109 -4.03 -0.83 -5.11
C LEU A 109 -4.78 -2.16 -4.92
N ALA A 110 -4.43 -3.22 -5.68
CA ALA A 110 -5.13 -4.50 -5.59
C ALA A 110 -5.12 -5.11 -4.19
N LEU A 111 -4.10 -4.84 -3.37
CA LEU A 111 -3.98 -5.38 -2.02
C LEU A 111 -5.12 -4.96 -1.09
N GLY A 112 -5.73 -3.78 -1.28
CA GLY A 112 -6.88 -3.37 -0.48
C GLY A 112 -8.19 -3.25 -1.26
N TYR A 113 -8.22 -3.69 -2.51
CA TYR A 113 -9.45 -3.77 -3.30
C TYR A 113 -10.09 -5.16 -3.31
N ASP A 114 -9.33 -6.22 -3.03
CA ASP A 114 -9.86 -7.59 -2.92
C ASP A 114 -10.57 -7.82 -1.57
N ARG A 115 -11.66 -7.08 -1.35
CA ARG A 115 -12.44 -7.02 -0.11
C ARG A 115 -13.66 -7.95 -0.10
N LEU A 116 -14.13 -8.37 -1.26
CA LEU A 116 -15.36 -9.13 -1.37
C LEU A 116 -15.19 -10.51 -0.73
N SER A 117 -16.21 -10.97 -0.02
CA SER A 117 -16.19 -12.31 0.58
C SER A 117 -16.30 -13.35 -0.53
N ASN A 118 -15.46 -14.37 -0.48
CA ASN A 118 -15.60 -15.60 -1.27
C ASN A 118 -16.47 -16.65 -0.54
N ASN A 119 -16.87 -16.40 0.71
CA ASN A 119 -17.55 -17.32 1.61
C ASN A 119 -16.85 -18.69 1.76
N THR A 120 -15.53 -18.75 1.58
CA THR A 120 -14.72 -19.96 1.76
C THR A 120 -13.81 -19.84 2.97
N ASN A 121 -13.64 -20.95 3.70
CA ASN A 121 -12.72 -21.01 4.84
C ASN A 121 -11.45 -21.78 4.45
N ASP A 122 -10.57 -21.12 3.68
CA ASP A 122 -9.31 -21.68 3.19
C ASP A 122 -8.07 -20.89 3.70
N GLY A 123 -8.26 -20.13 4.78
CA GLY A 123 -7.24 -19.30 5.42
C GLY A 123 -7.29 -17.84 4.97
N LEU A 124 -6.26 -17.07 5.32
CA LEU A 124 -6.13 -15.66 4.93
C LEU A 124 -5.40 -15.56 3.59
N ASN A 125 -6.16 -15.45 2.50
CA ASN A 125 -5.62 -15.36 1.14
C ASN A 125 -5.72 -13.95 0.54
N ASN A 126 -6.74 -13.19 0.92
CA ASN A 126 -6.98 -11.80 0.51
C ASN A 126 -7.55 -10.94 1.67
N LEU A 127 -7.84 -9.67 1.40
CA LEU A 127 -8.43 -8.77 2.41
C LEU A 127 -9.87 -9.18 2.76
N GLY A 128 -10.63 -9.71 1.81
CA GLY A 128 -11.95 -10.29 2.03
C GLY A 128 -11.96 -11.36 3.11
N ASP A 129 -11.00 -12.29 3.09
CA ASP A 129 -10.86 -13.35 4.09
C ASP A 129 -10.52 -12.79 5.47
N ILE A 130 -9.72 -11.71 5.53
CA ILE A 130 -9.41 -11.00 6.78
C ILE A 130 -10.68 -10.37 7.35
N LEU A 131 -11.47 -9.70 6.50
CA LEU A 131 -12.74 -9.09 6.89
C LEU A 131 -13.74 -10.15 7.36
N ASP A 132 -13.82 -11.29 6.65
CA ASP A 132 -14.64 -12.45 7.05
C ASP A 132 -14.23 -12.99 8.41
N ALA A 133 -12.92 -13.18 8.62
CA ALA A 133 -12.40 -13.72 9.88
C ALA A 133 -12.63 -12.77 11.07
N PHE A 134 -12.66 -11.46 10.83
CA PHE A 134 -13.05 -10.47 11.84
C PHE A 134 -14.57 -10.31 12.00
N GLY A 135 -15.39 -11.03 11.24
CA GLY A 135 -16.85 -11.01 11.35
C GLY A 135 -17.52 -9.81 10.68
N ILE A 136 -16.81 -9.11 9.78
CA ILE A 136 -17.37 -8.01 9.00
C ILE A 136 -18.39 -8.60 8.02
N SER A 137 -19.57 -7.99 7.93
CA SER A 137 -20.64 -8.42 7.02
C SER A 137 -20.10 -8.70 5.61
N SER A 138 -20.44 -9.86 5.05
CA SER A 138 -20.09 -10.26 3.67
C SER A 138 -20.90 -9.53 2.60
N SER A 139 -21.88 -8.70 2.99
CA SER A 139 -22.67 -7.91 2.05
C SER A 139 -21.80 -6.90 1.31
N ASP A 140 -21.85 -6.93 -0.02
CA ASP A 140 -21.12 -6.02 -0.91
C ASP A 140 -21.29 -4.54 -0.56
N GLU A 141 -22.49 -4.12 -0.15
CA GLU A 141 -22.77 -2.73 0.22
C GLU A 141 -21.93 -2.26 1.43
N VAL A 142 -21.70 -3.13 2.41
CA VAL A 142 -20.83 -2.83 3.56
C VAL A 142 -19.35 -2.85 3.16
N ARG A 143 -18.97 -3.71 2.20
CA ARG A 143 -17.56 -3.88 1.82
C ARG A 143 -17.08 -2.91 0.75
N LYS A 144 -18.00 -2.25 0.04
CA LYS A 144 -17.71 -1.16 -0.91
C LYS A 144 -17.33 0.12 -0.16
N ASP A 145 -18.04 0.44 0.92
CA ASP A 145 -17.78 1.63 1.73
C ASP A 145 -16.58 1.43 2.69
N VAL A 146 -15.41 1.95 2.31
CA VAL A 146 -14.20 1.91 3.17
C VAL A 146 -14.30 2.77 4.42
N THR A 147 -15.22 3.74 4.46
CA THR A 147 -15.33 4.69 5.56
C THR A 147 -16.21 4.16 6.70
N ALA A 148 -16.99 3.11 6.44
CA ALA A 148 -18.04 2.66 7.34
C ALA A 148 -17.98 1.16 7.67
N PHE A 149 -16.79 0.52 7.69
CA PHE A 149 -16.70 -0.87 8.13
C PHE A 149 -17.27 -1.04 9.54
N PRO A 150 -18.40 -1.75 9.73
CA PRO A 150 -18.99 -1.93 11.03
C PRO A 150 -18.14 -2.95 11.80
N ILE A 151 -17.16 -2.45 12.54
CA ILE A 151 -16.29 -3.28 13.37
C ILE A 151 -17.17 -4.06 14.37
N PRO A 152 -17.18 -5.40 14.34
CA PRO A 152 -18.04 -6.18 15.21
C PRO A 152 -17.69 -5.96 16.68
N SER A 153 -18.73 -5.93 17.51
CA SER A 153 -18.59 -5.83 18.96
C SER A 153 -19.65 -6.74 19.60
N PRO A 154 -19.27 -7.92 20.12
CA PRO A 154 -17.89 -8.42 20.24
C PRO A 154 -17.28 -8.86 18.90
N PHE A 155 -15.95 -8.92 18.85
CA PHE A 155 -15.21 -9.64 17.81
C PHE A 155 -15.50 -11.15 17.90
N PRO A 156 -15.55 -11.89 16.77
CA PRO A 156 -15.65 -13.34 16.79
C PRO A 156 -14.53 -14.00 17.59
N SER A 157 -14.84 -15.08 18.31
CA SER A 157 -13.88 -15.81 19.15
C SER A 157 -12.79 -16.57 18.37
N ASN A 158 -12.87 -16.52 17.05
CA ASN A 158 -11.92 -17.11 16.11
C ASN A 158 -11.33 -16.05 15.17
N SER A 159 -11.29 -14.79 15.63
CA SER A 159 -10.63 -13.73 14.88
C SER A 159 -9.15 -14.07 14.66
N PRO A 160 -8.52 -13.58 13.58
CA PRO A 160 -7.11 -13.83 13.33
C PRO A 160 -6.24 -13.38 14.50
N THR A 161 -5.24 -14.20 14.81
CA THR A 161 -4.13 -13.83 15.69
C THR A 161 -3.15 -12.90 14.99
N GLY A 162 -2.32 -12.21 15.76
CA GLY A 162 -1.23 -11.43 15.19
C GLY A 162 -0.24 -12.27 14.34
N ALA A 163 -0.02 -13.55 14.67
CA ALA A 163 0.81 -14.43 13.86
C ALA A 163 0.21 -14.76 12.48
N GLU A 164 -1.11 -14.92 12.40
CA GLU A 164 -1.82 -15.15 11.13
C GLU A 164 -1.77 -13.90 10.24
N LEU A 165 -1.92 -12.70 10.82
CA LEU A 165 -1.75 -11.45 10.08
C LEU A 165 -0.30 -11.24 9.63
N GLN A 166 0.70 -11.53 10.47
CA GLN A 166 2.11 -11.51 10.04
C GLN A 166 2.38 -12.50 8.91
N SER A 167 1.73 -13.67 8.94
CA SER A 167 1.84 -14.68 7.87
C SER A 167 1.19 -14.20 6.57
N PHE A 168 0.05 -13.52 6.64
CA PHE A 168 -0.58 -12.88 5.48
C PHE A 168 0.35 -11.82 4.87
N LEU A 169 0.89 -10.90 5.68
CA LEU A 169 1.84 -9.89 5.21
C LEU A 169 3.06 -10.52 4.53
N LYS A 170 3.63 -11.56 5.14
CA LYS A 170 4.80 -12.27 4.61
C LYS A 170 4.52 -12.98 3.29
N ASN A 171 3.40 -13.71 3.21
CA ASN A 171 3.16 -14.68 2.15
C ASN A 171 2.34 -14.10 0.99
N LYS A 172 1.58 -13.03 1.23
CA LYS A 172 0.67 -12.42 0.25
C LYS A 172 1.09 -11.00 -0.10
N THR A 173 1.26 -10.12 0.89
CA THR A 173 1.56 -8.70 0.64
C THR A 173 3.00 -8.49 0.17
N LEU A 174 3.99 -9.02 0.89
CA LEU A 174 5.40 -8.80 0.62
C LEU A 174 5.83 -9.21 -0.81
N PRO A 175 5.44 -10.39 -1.34
CA PRO A 175 5.77 -10.76 -2.71
C PRO A 175 5.19 -9.82 -3.78
N GLU A 176 3.97 -9.30 -3.57
CA GLU A 176 3.33 -8.36 -4.51
C GLU A 176 4.03 -7.00 -4.52
N LEU A 177 4.46 -6.50 -3.35
CA LEU A 177 5.25 -5.27 -3.26
C LEU A 177 6.64 -5.43 -3.92
N ILE A 178 7.30 -6.58 -3.75
CA ILE A 178 8.57 -6.87 -4.42
C ILE A 178 8.40 -6.92 -5.95
N LYS A 179 7.30 -7.50 -6.44
CA LYS A 179 6.98 -7.48 -7.88
C LYS A 179 6.76 -6.06 -8.39
N ALA A 180 5.95 -5.26 -7.68
CA ALA A 180 5.71 -3.86 -8.03
C ALA A 180 7.04 -3.09 -8.16
N GLN A 181 7.96 -3.30 -7.20
CA GLN A 181 9.27 -2.65 -7.19
C GLN A 181 10.10 -3.09 -8.40
N SER A 182 10.11 -4.39 -8.68
CA SER A 182 10.84 -4.93 -9.83
C SER A 182 10.32 -4.39 -11.16
N VAL A 183 9.04 -4.03 -11.25
CA VAL A 183 8.43 -3.45 -12.45
C VAL A 183 8.76 -1.95 -12.54
N LEU A 184 8.61 -1.18 -11.44
CA LEU A 184 8.99 0.25 -11.42
C LEU A 184 10.45 0.48 -11.77
N ASN A 185 11.36 -0.40 -11.33
CA ASN A 185 12.78 -0.30 -11.62
C ASN A 185 13.13 -0.42 -13.12
N LYS A 186 12.17 -0.81 -13.97
CA LYS A 186 12.33 -0.88 -15.43
C LYS A 186 11.79 0.34 -16.17
N VAL A 187 11.13 1.27 -15.47
CA VAL A 187 10.61 2.49 -16.07
C VAL A 187 11.79 3.43 -16.34
N SER A 188 11.90 3.91 -17.58
CA SER A 188 12.99 4.81 -17.96
C SER A 188 12.78 6.24 -17.46
N ASN A 189 13.86 7.03 -17.44
CA ASN A 189 13.82 8.44 -17.05
C ASN A 189 13.12 9.36 -18.06
N GLY A 190 12.78 8.86 -19.25
CA GLY A 190 12.01 9.59 -20.25
C GLY A 190 10.52 9.28 -20.22
N PHE A 191 10.04 8.63 -19.17
CA PHE A 191 8.63 8.33 -18.98
C PHE A 191 7.83 9.63 -18.78
N GLY A 192 6.73 9.74 -19.50
CA GLY A 192 5.76 10.82 -19.38
C GLY A 192 4.42 10.39 -19.96
N LYS A 193 3.34 10.59 -19.22
CA LYS A 193 2.01 10.15 -19.62
C LYS A 193 0.93 11.05 -19.04
N THR A 194 0.22 11.74 -19.92
CA THR A 194 -1.07 12.36 -19.58
C THR A 194 -2.18 11.31 -19.52
N TRP A 195 -2.99 11.34 -18.47
CA TRP A 195 -4.12 10.43 -18.25
C TRP A 195 -5.18 11.07 -17.34
N THR A 196 -6.36 10.46 -17.28
CA THR A 196 -7.40 10.88 -16.34
C THR A 196 -7.29 10.06 -15.08
N GLU A 197 -6.93 10.70 -13.96
CA GLU A 197 -6.80 10.01 -12.69
C GLU A 197 -8.17 9.63 -12.09
N PRO A 198 -8.26 8.54 -11.31
CA PRO A 198 -9.53 7.93 -10.98
C PRO A 198 -10.27 8.59 -9.80
N LEU A 199 -9.61 9.45 -9.01
CA LEU A 199 -10.16 10.00 -7.77
C LEU A 199 -10.96 11.28 -8.02
N HIS A 200 -10.35 12.26 -8.68
CA HIS A 200 -10.93 13.56 -9.00
C HIS A 200 -11.41 13.66 -10.46
N GLN A 201 -11.09 12.66 -11.29
CA GLN A 201 -11.37 12.64 -12.73
C GLN A 201 -10.68 13.80 -13.47
N GLU A 202 -9.56 14.26 -12.94
CA GLU A 202 -8.76 15.32 -13.53
C GLU A 202 -7.76 14.73 -14.53
N VAL A 203 -7.43 15.54 -15.55
CA VAL A 203 -6.38 15.20 -16.49
C VAL A 203 -5.07 15.64 -15.86
N VAL A 204 -4.21 14.67 -15.60
CA VAL A 204 -2.91 14.86 -14.96
C VAL A 204 -1.81 14.25 -15.82
N GLU A 205 -0.59 14.76 -15.67
CA GLU A 205 0.64 14.17 -16.16
C GLU A 205 1.26 13.28 -15.08
N SER A 206 1.71 12.10 -15.49
CA SER A 206 2.62 11.29 -14.68
C SER A 206 3.95 11.13 -15.39
N ASP A 207 5.03 11.37 -14.67
CA ASP A 207 6.37 11.50 -15.19
C ASP A 207 7.37 10.63 -14.39
N TYR A 208 8.67 10.81 -14.61
CA TYR A 208 9.68 10.05 -13.86
C TYR A 208 9.87 10.52 -12.41
N GLY A 209 9.52 11.76 -12.08
CA GLY A 209 9.39 12.26 -10.71
C GLY A 209 8.39 11.41 -9.91
N ASP A 210 7.22 11.13 -10.50
CA ASP A 210 6.23 10.22 -9.92
C ASP A 210 6.78 8.81 -9.70
N VAL A 211 7.51 8.27 -10.68
CA VAL A 211 8.14 6.95 -10.57
C VAL A 211 9.05 6.88 -9.35
N LEU A 212 9.87 7.92 -9.12
CA LEU A 212 10.76 8.02 -7.96
C LEU A 212 9.96 8.13 -6.66
N PHE A 213 8.90 8.94 -6.64
CA PHE A 213 8.02 9.06 -5.48
C PHE A 213 7.37 7.71 -5.12
N PHE A 214 6.83 7.00 -6.10
CA PHE A 214 6.23 5.68 -5.89
C PHE A 214 7.25 4.63 -5.45
N LYS A 215 8.47 4.65 -5.99
CA LYS A 215 9.57 3.80 -5.49
C LYS A 215 9.88 4.10 -4.03
N ALA A 216 9.87 5.37 -3.63
CA ALA A 216 10.10 5.77 -2.25
C ALA A 216 9.01 5.22 -1.31
N ALA A 217 7.74 5.40 -1.67
CA ALA A 217 6.60 4.88 -0.91
C ALA A 217 6.65 3.36 -0.78
N LEU A 218 6.94 2.66 -1.88
CA LEU A 218 7.04 1.21 -1.92
C LEU A 218 8.19 0.66 -1.07
N ASN A 219 9.36 1.29 -1.15
CA ASN A 219 10.49 0.99 -0.28
C ASN A 219 10.15 1.24 1.20
N GLY A 220 9.41 2.30 1.51
CA GLY A 220 8.90 2.57 2.86
C GLY A 220 8.00 1.44 3.37
N ALA A 221 7.06 0.98 2.54
CA ALA A 221 6.17 -0.13 2.88
C ALA A 221 6.94 -1.45 3.11
N LEU A 222 7.88 -1.79 2.22
CA LEU A 222 8.77 -2.95 2.38
C LEU A 222 9.58 -2.86 3.68
N SER A 223 10.15 -1.70 3.98
CA SER A 223 10.88 -1.46 5.22
C SER A 223 10.03 -1.75 6.46
N SER A 224 8.80 -1.22 6.49
CA SER A 224 7.87 -1.37 7.60
C SER A 224 7.41 -2.82 7.80
N ILE A 225 7.18 -3.57 6.73
CA ILE A 225 6.87 -5.01 6.83
C ILE A 225 8.06 -5.76 7.43
N HIS A 226 9.27 -5.54 6.92
CA HIS A 226 10.46 -6.19 7.45
C HIS A 226 10.72 -5.80 8.91
N ALA A 227 10.50 -4.54 9.31
CA ALA A 227 10.60 -4.13 10.71
C ALA A 227 9.64 -4.92 11.61
N GLN A 228 8.37 -5.06 11.19
CA GLN A 228 7.38 -5.84 11.93
C GLN A 228 7.74 -7.32 12.03
N MET A 229 8.27 -7.91 10.95
CA MET A 229 8.72 -9.32 10.94
C MET A 229 9.91 -9.60 11.85
N ALA A 230 10.65 -8.57 12.30
CA ALA A 230 11.71 -8.73 13.28
C ALA A 230 11.20 -8.99 14.70
N TYR A 231 9.92 -8.73 14.97
CA TYR A 231 9.29 -8.87 16.28
C TYR A 231 8.17 -9.90 16.25
N ASN A 232 7.94 -10.55 17.38
CA ASN A 232 6.80 -11.40 17.61
C ASN A 232 5.57 -10.52 17.87
N LEU A 233 4.69 -10.40 16.88
CA LEU A 233 3.42 -9.69 17.03
C LEU A 233 2.26 -10.65 17.29
N ASN A 234 2.54 -11.93 17.59
CA ASN A 234 1.50 -12.88 17.93
C ASN A 234 0.81 -12.47 19.24
N CYS A 235 -0.50 -12.31 19.14
CA CYS A 235 -1.38 -12.05 20.27
C CYS A 235 -2.80 -12.46 19.90
N ASP A 236 -3.60 -12.69 20.94
CA ASP A 236 -5.04 -12.92 20.85
C ASP A 236 -5.78 -11.57 20.73
N LEU A 237 -6.20 -11.24 19.49
CA LEU A 237 -6.79 -9.95 19.14
C LEU A 237 -8.23 -9.82 19.61
N ASP A 238 -9.04 -10.88 19.50
CA ASP A 238 -10.44 -10.86 19.92
C ASP A 238 -10.55 -10.80 21.45
N THR A 239 -9.74 -11.56 22.19
CA THR A 239 -9.71 -11.44 23.66
C THR A 239 -9.31 -10.03 24.04
N LYS A 240 -8.31 -9.43 23.38
CA LYS A 240 -7.93 -8.03 23.66
C LYS A 240 -9.08 -7.06 23.38
N ALA A 241 -9.74 -7.17 22.22
CA ALA A 241 -10.84 -6.30 21.82
C ALA A 241 -12.06 -6.45 22.76
N ASN A 242 -12.41 -7.68 23.11
CA ASN A 242 -13.63 -8.02 23.85
C ASN A 242 -13.52 -7.79 25.36
N THR A 243 -12.34 -8.02 25.96
CA THR A 243 -12.16 -7.94 27.43
C THR A 243 -11.87 -6.54 27.95
N LYS A 244 -11.56 -5.57 27.08
CA LYS A 244 -11.12 -4.21 27.45
C LYS A 244 -9.99 -4.19 28.49
N SER A 245 -9.11 -5.20 28.46
CA SER A 245 -7.99 -5.31 29.40
C SER A 245 -7.05 -4.10 29.29
N SER A 246 -6.38 -3.74 30.39
CA SER A 246 -5.33 -2.72 30.36
C SER A 246 -4.13 -3.20 29.54
N ILE A 247 -3.23 -2.28 29.14
CA ILE A 247 -1.97 -2.65 28.46
C ILE A 247 -1.15 -3.59 29.36
N GLN A 248 -1.09 -3.33 30.67
CA GLN A 248 -0.36 -4.17 31.62
C GLN A 248 -0.95 -5.58 31.69
N GLN A 249 -2.28 -5.71 31.72
CA GLN A 249 -2.94 -7.02 31.72
C GLN A 249 -2.72 -7.77 30.40
N PHE A 250 -2.74 -7.06 29.27
CA PHE A 250 -2.41 -7.62 27.96
C PHE A 250 -0.97 -8.14 27.92
N LEU A 251 0.03 -7.31 28.27
CA LEU A 251 1.44 -7.70 28.26
C LEU A 251 1.76 -8.81 29.28
N ALA A 252 1.03 -8.87 30.41
CA ALA A 252 1.17 -9.95 31.37
C ALA A 252 0.65 -11.29 30.84
N ARG A 253 -0.31 -11.27 29.91
CA ARG A 253 -0.87 -12.46 29.25
C ARG A 253 -0.03 -12.85 28.03
N GLU A 254 0.26 -11.89 27.16
CA GLU A 254 1.04 -12.07 25.93
C GLU A 254 2.54 -11.88 26.20
N THR A 255 3.13 -12.76 27.01
CA THR A 255 4.49 -12.58 27.55
C THR A 255 5.61 -12.53 26.50
N THR A 256 5.33 -13.01 25.28
CA THR A 256 6.25 -12.98 24.14
C THR A 256 5.95 -11.86 23.13
N PHE A 257 4.92 -11.04 23.37
CA PHE A 257 4.59 -9.94 22.47
C PHE A 257 5.73 -8.92 22.43
N LEU A 258 6.09 -8.46 21.23
CA LEU A 258 7.23 -7.56 20.95
C LEU A 258 8.61 -8.10 21.34
N THR A 259 8.76 -9.39 21.67
CA THR A 259 10.09 -9.99 21.73
C THR A 259 10.65 -10.16 20.32
N LEU A 260 11.97 -10.28 20.18
CA LEU A 260 12.57 -10.55 18.88
C LEU A 260 12.09 -11.92 18.33
N ALA A 261 11.79 -11.95 17.04
CA ALA A 261 11.39 -13.17 16.32
C ALA A 261 12.59 -14.10 16.06
N GLY A 262 12.39 -15.21 15.35
CA GLY A 262 13.45 -16.20 15.08
C GLY A 262 14.56 -15.74 14.12
N SER A 263 14.34 -14.67 13.34
CA SER A 263 15.35 -14.13 12.39
C SER A 263 15.40 -12.60 12.40
N PRO A 264 15.58 -11.97 13.57
CA PRO A 264 15.39 -10.54 13.73
C PRO A 264 16.48 -9.75 13.01
N ALA A 265 17.73 -10.24 13.02
CA ALA A 265 18.85 -9.56 12.35
C ALA A 265 18.65 -9.43 10.84
N THR A 266 18.17 -10.48 10.17
CA THR A 266 17.88 -10.46 8.72
C THR A 266 16.77 -9.46 8.41
N HIS A 267 15.68 -9.50 9.16
CA HIS A 267 14.54 -8.61 8.96
C HIS A 267 14.89 -7.14 9.25
N LEU A 268 15.65 -6.85 10.31
CA LEU A 268 16.12 -5.50 10.61
C LEU A 268 17.12 -4.98 9.56
N ALA A 269 18.00 -5.85 9.04
CA ALA A 269 18.92 -5.47 7.97
C ALA A 269 18.18 -5.14 6.67
N GLN A 270 17.19 -5.95 6.29
CA GLN A 270 16.32 -5.68 5.14
C GLN A 270 15.51 -4.40 5.32
N SER A 271 14.94 -4.20 6.52
CA SER A 271 14.22 -2.97 6.87
C SER A 271 15.11 -1.75 6.71
N LYS A 272 16.32 -1.75 7.29
CA LYS A 272 17.30 -0.66 7.11
C LYS A 272 17.67 -0.43 5.64
N GLY A 273 17.85 -1.50 4.86
CA GLY A 273 18.15 -1.42 3.43
C GLY A 273 17.03 -0.71 2.65
N TYR A 274 15.79 -1.14 2.85
CA TYR A 274 14.62 -0.54 2.22
C TYR A 274 14.34 0.89 2.72
N ALA A 275 14.53 1.19 4.02
CA ALA A 275 14.39 2.55 4.54
C ALA A 275 15.40 3.51 3.90
N THR A 276 16.65 3.08 3.76
CA THR A 276 17.69 3.84 3.07
C THR A 276 17.30 4.08 1.60
N ALA A 277 16.82 3.05 0.91
CA ALA A 277 16.35 3.18 -0.48
C ALA A 277 15.17 4.16 -0.60
N ALA A 278 14.18 4.08 0.30
CA ALA A 278 13.04 4.99 0.34
C ALA A 278 13.46 6.45 0.45
N LEU A 279 14.36 6.75 1.40
CA LEU A 279 14.86 8.10 1.62
C LEU A 279 15.74 8.61 0.47
N ASN A 280 16.41 7.71 -0.26
CA ASN A 280 17.15 8.07 -1.47
C ASN A 280 16.19 8.40 -2.62
N ASP A 281 15.23 7.52 -2.90
CA ASP A 281 14.24 7.72 -3.95
C ASP A 281 13.39 8.98 -3.69
N LEU A 282 12.97 9.24 -2.44
CA LEU A 282 12.20 10.45 -2.09
C LEU A 282 13.02 11.72 -2.31
N GLN A 283 14.30 11.71 -1.92
CA GLN A 283 15.18 12.85 -2.19
C GLN A 283 15.37 13.07 -3.68
N SER A 284 15.52 11.98 -4.45
CA SER A 284 15.63 12.05 -5.91
C SER A 284 14.33 12.56 -6.56
N ALA A 285 13.16 12.17 -6.06
CA ALA A 285 11.88 12.66 -6.55
C ALA A 285 11.77 14.18 -6.35
N ILE A 286 12.04 14.68 -5.14
CA ILE A 286 12.01 16.13 -4.84
C ILE A 286 12.97 16.90 -5.78
N VAL A 287 14.20 16.39 -5.95
CA VAL A 287 15.19 17.04 -6.83
C VAL A 287 14.79 17.01 -8.30
N TRP A 288 14.10 15.95 -8.74
CA TRP A 288 13.58 15.83 -10.09
C TRP A 288 12.48 16.87 -10.35
N ILE A 289 11.48 16.89 -9.47
CA ILE A 289 10.33 17.79 -9.58
C ILE A 289 10.75 19.27 -9.48
N GLU A 290 11.69 19.61 -8.59
CA GLU A 290 12.23 20.99 -8.54
C GLU A 290 13.03 21.40 -9.80
N ALA A 291 13.51 20.44 -10.58
CA ALA A 291 14.31 20.69 -11.78
C ALA A 291 13.44 20.79 -13.04
N GLU A 292 12.16 20.45 -12.95
CA GLU A 292 11.17 20.66 -14.01
C GLU A 292 11.01 22.16 -14.30
N THR A 293 10.60 22.46 -15.53
CA THR A 293 10.56 23.85 -16.04
C THR A 293 9.21 24.23 -16.61
N ASP A 294 8.37 23.23 -16.82
CA ASP A 294 6.98 23.27 -17.17
C ASP A 294 6.10 23.59 -15.96
N ASP A 295 4.80 23.73 -16.24
CA ASP A 295 3.81 24.02 -15.20
C ASP A 295 3.60 22.77 -14.34
N GLN A 296 3.48 22.96 -13.03
CA GLN A 296 3.35 21.87 -12.06
C GLN A 296 1.88 21.62 -11.67
N GLY A 297 0.97 22.36 -12.28
CA GLY A 297 -0.46 22.38 -11.95
C GLY A 297 -1.22 21.17 -12.49
N ASP A 298 -0.67 20.45 -13.47
CA ASP A 298 -1.19 19.20 -13.99
C ASP A 298 -0.37 17.97 -13.57
N ASP A 299 0.67 18.12 -12.74
CA ASP A 299 1.44 16.98 -12.26
C ASP A 299 0.67 16.14 -11.24
N TYR A 300 0.77 14.82 -11.37
CA TYR A 300 0.15 13.88 -10.45
C TYR A 300 0.77 13.93 -9.03
N VAL A 301 2.10 14.04 -8.95
CA VAL A 301 2.81 14.38 -7.71
C VAL A 301 3.50 15.72 -7.92
N SER A 302 2.94 16.75 -7.29
CA SER A 302 3.42 18.13 -7.41
C SER A 302 4.01 18.66 -6.11
N LEU A 303 4.93 19.62 -6.23
CA LEU A 303 5.38 20.45 -5.11
C LEU A 303 4.72 21.83 -5.10
N ALA A 304 3.76 22.12 -6.01
CA ALA A 304 3.19 23.44 -6.23
C ALA A 304 2.50 24.04 -4.99
N ASP A 305 1.90 23.20 -4.14
CA ASP A 305 1.22 23.62 -2.91
C ASP A 305 2.17 23.80 -1.72
N LEU A 306 3.46 23.50 -1.89
CA LEU A 306 4.46 23.62 -0.82
C LEU A 306 5.22 24.94 -0.91
N GLU A 307 5.40 25.57 0.24
CA GLU A 307 6.26 26.73 0.33
C GLU A 307 7.75 26.34 0.21
N PRO A 308 8.64 27.22 -0.31
CA PRO A 308 10.06 26.90 -0.46
C PRO A 308 10.75 26.42 0.83
N GLN A 309 10.37 26.99 1.98
CA GLN A 309 10.91 26.54 3.28
C GLN A 309 10.48 25.11 3.66
N GLU A 310 9.31 24.65 3.23
CA GLU A 310 8.81 23.31 3.52
C GLU A 310 9.58 22.28 2.71
N ILE A 311 9.90 22.58 1.44
CA ILE A 311 10.75 21.74 0.60
C ILE A 311 12.16 21.63 1.19
N VAL A 312 12.73 22.75 1.64
CA VAL A 312 14.03 22.76 2.34
C VAL A 312 13.97 21.93 3.62
N GLN A 313 12.92 22.08 4.42
CA GLN A 313 12.76 21.30 5.65
C GLN A 313 12.61 19.81 5.37
N ALA A 314 11.83 19.41 4.37
CA ALA A 314 11.69 18.00 3.96
C ALA A 314 13.04 17.37 3.61
N LYS A 315 13.90 18.09 2.88
CA LYS A 315 15.27 17.63 2.56
C LYS A 315 16.14 17.48 3.81
N LEU A 316 16.01 18.39 4.78
CA LEU A 316 16.72 18.29 6.06
C LEU A 316 16.25 17.08 6.87
N ASP A 317 14.93 16.86 6.96
CA ASP A 317 14.33 15.73 7.66
C ASP A 317 14.78 14.40 7.04
N ILE A 318 14.82 14.32 5.70
CA ILE A 318 15.38 13.16 4.98
C ILE A 318 16.85 12.94 5.34
N ALA A 319 17.67 14.00 5.36
CA ALA A 319 19.08 13.90 5.71
C ALA A 319 19.28 13.42 7.16
N ASP A 320 18.47 13.90 8.10
CA ASP A 320 18.53 13.49 9.50
C ASP A 320 18.03 12.06 9.70
N ALA A 321 16.99 11.64 8.99
CA ALA A 321 16.53 10.25 8.97
C ALA A 321 17.63 9.31 8.43
N LYS A 322 18.34 9.70 7.36
CA LYS A 322 19.49 8.93 6.84
C LYS A 322 20.62 8.80 7.86
N LYS A 323 20.90 9.84 8.64
CA LYS A 323 21.89 9.78 9.74
C LYS A 323 21.45 8.83 10.84
N ALA A 324 20.17 8.88 11.24
CA ALA A 324 19.63 8.05 12.31
C ALA A 324 19.62 6.54 11.99
N LEU A 325 19.63 6.18 10.70
CA LEU A 325 19.72 4.79 10.26
C LEU A 325 21.14 4.19 10.40
N ASN A 326 22.18 5.02 10.54
CA ASN A 326 23.59 4.59 10.60
C ASN A 326 24.13 4.48 12.02
#